data_AF-A0A146KRH6-F1
#
_entry.id   AF-A0A146KRH6-F1
#
_cell.length_a   1.000
_cell.length_b   1.000
_cell.length_c   1.000
_cell.angle_alpha   90.00
_cell.angle_beta   90.00
_cell.angle_gamma   90.00
#
_symmetry.space_group_name_H-M   'P 1'
#
loop_
_entity.id
_entity.type
_entity.pdbx_description
1 polymer ?
#
loop_
_entity_poly.entity_id
_entity_poly.type
_entity_poly.pdbx_seq_one_letter_code
_entity_poly.pdbx_strand_id
1 'polypeptide(L)'
;FSKTSSAELLVGCSGCQVMERVVCVCGSTFATERGLAQHLKRLYCRGPQGPDTTCALCSRTFPTYIGLRQHVRQSHPVEYNRELEDQAENPIRDPSRWDEKELLDMAKAESEFTGRFINIHLAKLFPNRTKEALKSRRLKPDFRALVDSG
;
A
#
# COMPACT_ATOMS: atom_id res chain seq x y z
N PHE A 1 -0.27 -39.56 -18.77
CA PHE A 1 0.94 -39.39 -19.60
C PHE A 1 0.52 -38.65 -20.86
N SER A 2 0.54 -37.32 -20.88
CA SER A 2 1.68 -36.44 -21.13
C SER A 2 1.78 -36.01 -22.60
N LYS A 3 1.63 -34.69 -22.79
CA LYS A 3 2.22 -33.80 -23.81
C LYS A 3 1.50 -33.62 -25.15
N THR A 4 1.01 -32.40 -25.36
CA THR A 4 1.13 -31.61 -26.61
C THR A 4 1.35 -30.13 -26.19
N SER A 5 2.60 -29.70 -26.07
CA SER A 5 3.30 -28.72 -26.94
C SER A 5 2.48 -28.04 -28.05
N SER A 6 2.84 -26.75 -28.24
CA SER A 6 2.55 -25.84 -29.35
C SER A 6 1.32 -24.95 -29.17
N ALA A 7 1.55 -23.80 -28.52
CA ALA A 7 0.77 -22.59 -28.80
C ALA A 7 1.64 -21.70 -29.71
N GLU A 8 1.10 -21.44 -30.88
CA GLU A 8 1.71 -20.80 -32.04
C GLU A 8 2.15 -19.36 -31.76
N LEU A 9 3.28 -18.98 -32.35
CA LEU A 9 3.69 -17.59 -32.50
C LEU A 9 2.64 -16.85 -33.36
N LEU A 10 1.83 -16.01 -32.73
CA LEU A 10 1.05 -15.00 -33.44
C LEU A 10 1.87 -13.73 -33.61
N VAL A 11 2.08 -13.42 -34.89
CA VAL A 11 2.63 -12.18 -35.45
C VAL A 11 1.86 -10.96 -34.89
N GLY A 12 2.56 -9.95 -34.38
CA GLY A 12 1.96 -8.70 -33.89
C GLY A 12 2.89 -7.48 -33.92
N CYS A 13 2.62 -6.60 -34.89
CA CYS A 13 2.99 -5.17 -35.09
C CYS A 13 4.23 -4.54 -34.40
N SER A 14 5.18 -4.10 -35.24
CA SER A 14 6.32 -3.21 -34.97
C SER A 14 5.92 -1.76 -34.59
N GLY A 15 5.13 -1.60 -33.54
CA GLY A 15 4.68 -0.30 -33.03
C GLY A 15 3.74 -0.33 -31.82
N CYS A 16 3.34 -1.51 -31.33
CA CYS A 16 2.55 -1.61 -30.10
C CYS A 16 3.49 -1.77 -28.90
N GLN A 17 3.67 -0.71 -28.12
CA GLN A 17 4.15 -0.84 -26.74
C GLN A 17 3.17 -1.74 -25.99
N VAL A 18 3.57 -2.98 -25.73
CA VAL A 18 2.84 -3.88 -24.84
C VAL A 18 2.86 -3.20 -23.46
N MET A 19 1.76 -2.55 -23.08
CA MET A 19 1.63 -2.00 -21.74
C MET A 19 1.52 -3.17 -20.78
N GLU A 20 2.63 -3.55 -20.16
CA GLU A 20 2.67 -4.49 -19.05
C GLU A 20 1.70 -3.99 -17.97
N ARG A 21 0.55 -4.66 -17.83
CA ARG A 21 -0.44 -4.33 -16.82
C ARG A 21 0.02 -4.88 -15.48
N VAL A 22 -0.04 -4.06 -14.45
CA VAL A 22 0.33 -4.46 -13.08
C VAL A 22 -0.92 -5.02 -12.39
N VAL A 23 -0.79 -6.19 -11.78
CA VAL A 23 -1.91 -6.93 -11.16
C VAL A 23 -1.81 -6.83 -9.63
N CYS A 24 -2.87 -6.38 -8.93
CA CYS A 24 -2.91 -6.49 -7.47
C CYS A 24 -3.21 -7.94 -7.07
N VAL A 25 -2.79 -8.33 -5.86
CA VAL A 25 -3.14 -9.62 -5.23
C VAL A 25 -4.65 -9.88 -5.18
N CYS A 26 -5.49 -8.84 -5.31
CA CYS A 26 -6.95 -8.95 -5.40
C CYS A 26 -7.51 -9.28 -6.80
N GLY A 27 -6.65 -9.45 -7.81
CA GLY A 27 -7.05 -9.71 -9.20
C GLY A 27 -7.38 -8.46 -10.03
N SER A 28 -7.34 -7.26 -9.44
CA SER A 28 -7.51 -6.01 -10.19
C SER A 28 -6.29 -5.71 -11.06
N THR A 29 -6.52 -5.29 -12.31
CA THR A 29 -5.46 -4.92 -13.25
C THR A 29 -5.36 -3.39 -13.38
N PHE A 30 -4.14 -2.88 -13.43
CA PHE A 30 -3.86 -1.45 -13.52
C PHE A 30 -2.91 -1.16 -14.68
N ALA A 31 -3.12 -0.04 -15.36
CA ALA A 31 -2.27 0.40 -16.46
C ALA A 31 -0.89 0.93 -15.99
N THR A 32 -0.74 1.26 -14.70
CA THR A 32 0.51 1.81 -14.14
C THR A 32 0.73 1.37 -12.69
N GLU A 33 1.98 1.30 -12.26
CA GLU A 33 2.38 1.06 -10.86
C GLU A 33 1.79 2.12 -9.91
N ARG A 34 1.69 3.38 -10.35
CA ARG A 34 1.06 4.46 -9.56
C ARG A 34 -0.41 4.18 -9.28
N GLY A 35 -1.12 3.60 -10.26
CA GLY A 35 -2.51 3.17 -10.11
C GLY A 35 -2.67 2.06 -9.07
N LEU A 36 -1.78 1.06 -9.11
CA LEU A 36 -1.71 0.01 -8.09
C LEU A 36 -1.34 0.59 -6.71
N ALA A 37 -0.35 1.48 -6.64
CA ALA A 37 0.07 2.11 -5.39
C ALA A 37 -1.07 2.92 -4.76
N GLN A 38 -1.87 3.63 -5.56
CA GLN A 38 -3.06 4.32 -5.05
C GLN A 38 -4.16 3.34 -4.60
N HIS A 39 -4.35 2.23 -5.32
CA HIS A 39 -5.27 1.16 -4.95
C HIS A 39 -4.89 0.50 -3.61
N LEU A 40 -3.60 0.27 -3.37
CA LEU A 40 -3.06 -0.20 -2.08
C LEU A 40 -3.20 0.86 -0.98
N LYS A 41 -2.78 2.10 -1.25
CA LYS A 41 -2.72 3.21 -0.27
C LYS A 41 -4.10 3.65 0.23
N ARG A 42 -5.13 3.58 -0.60
CA ARG A 42 -6.51 3.96 -0.23
C ARG A 42 -7.34 2.79 0.34
N LEU A 43 -6.69 1.66 0.67
CA LEU A 43 -7.35 0.47 1.21
C LEU A 43 -8.44 -0.10 0.27
N TYR A 44 -8.26 0.13 -1.04
CA TYR A 44 -9.13 -0.46 -2.06
C TYR A 44 -8.64 -1.86 -2.46
N CYS A 45 -7.34 -2.17 -2.32
CA CYS A 45 -6.88 -3.56 -2.44
C CYS A 45 -7.19 -4.30 -1.15
N ARG A 46 -7.97 -5.36 -1.25
CA ARG A 46 -8.53 -6.08 -0.11
C ARG A 46 -8.17 -7.58 -0.12
N GLY A 47 -6.96 -7.88 -0.60
CA GLY A 47 -6.43 -9.24 -0.68
C GLY A 47 -7.04 -10.08 -1.80
N PRO A 48 -6.65 -11.37 -1.93
CA PRO A 48 -7.24 -12.30 -2.89
C PRO A 48 -8.76 -12.33 -2.71
N GLN A 49 -9.50 -12.03 -3.78
CA GLN A 49 -10.95 -12.24 -3.78
C GLN A 49 -11.18 -13.74 -3.94
N GLY A 50 -11.19 -14.46 -2.82
CA GLY A 50 -11.51 -15.89 -2.78
C GLY A 50 -13.01 -16.14 -2.96
N PRO A 51 -13.41 -17.40 -3.19
CA PRO A 51 -14.82 -17.82 -3.26
C PRO A 51 -15.59 -17.69 -1.93
N ASP A 52 -14.92 -17.35 -0.83
CA ASP A 52 -15.52 -17.23 0.51
C ASP A 52 -16.01 -15.81 0.80
N THR A 53 -16.97 -15.33 0.00
CA THR A 53 -17.75 -14.11 0.28
C THR A 53 -18.84 -14.34 1.32
N THR A 54 -18.54 -15.18 2.32
CA THR A 54 -19.44 -15.56 3.41
C THR A 54 -19.09 -14.77 4.67
N CYS A 55 -20.11 -14.20 5.31
CA CYS A 55 -19.94 -13.48 6.56
C CYS A 55 -19.57 -14.45 7.69
N ALA A 56 -18.45 -14.23 8.36
CA ALA A 56 -18.05 -15.06 9.50
C ALA A 56 -18.97 -14.90 10.74
N LEU A 57 -19.76 -13.82 10.81
CA LEU A 57 -20.61 -13.50 11.96
C LEU A 57 -22.02 -14.08 11.83
N CYS A 58 -22.52 -14.27 10.60
CA CYS A 58 -23.89 -14.76 10.36
C CYS A 58 -24.01 -15.76 9.21
N SER A 59 -22.90 -16.17 8.60
CA SER A 59 -22.82 -17.17 7.53
C SER A 59 -23.60 -16.82 6.24
N ARG A 60 -23.99 -15.55 6.05
CA ARG A 60 -24.59 -15.09 4.79
C ARG A 60 -23.55 -14.97 3.68
N THR A 61 -23.84 -15.54 2.53
CA THR A 61 -22.97 -15.46 1.34
C THR A 61 -23.41 -14.33 0.41
N PHE A 62 -22.43 -13.63 -0.16
CA PHE A 62 -22.66 -12.48 -1.04
C PHE A 62 -22.01 -12.73 -2.41
N PRO A 63 -22.54 -12.17 -3.52
CA PRO A 63 -21.93 -12.36 -4.84
C PRO A 63 -20.59 -11.62 -5.00
N THR A 64 -20.32 -10.65 -4.12
CA THR A 64 -19.10 -9.85 -4.16
C THR A 64 -18.63 -9.55 -2.74
N TYR A 65 -17.32 -9.38 -2.58
CA TYR A 65 -16.72 -8.89 -1.34
C TYR A 65 -17.29 -7.52 -0.93
N ILE A 66 -17.60 -6.63 -1.89
CA ILE A 66 -18.18 -5.32 -1.59
C ILE A 66 -19.54 -5.49 -0.91
N GLY A 67 -20.37 -6.40 -1.43
CA GLY A 67 -21.65 -6.75 -0.82
C GLY A 67 -21.47 -7.30 0.59
N LEU A 68 -20.52 -8.22 0.79
CA LEU A 68 -20.19 -8.73 2.12
C LEU A 68 -19.76 -7.62 3.09
N ARG A 69 -18.84 -6.75 2.69
CA ARG A 69 -18.32 -5.67 3.56
C ARG A 69 -19.40 -4.65 3.90
N GLN A 70 -20.26 -4.31 2.93
CA GLN A 70 -21.41 -3.45 3.17
C GLN A 70 -22.37 -4.09 4.17
N HIS A 71 -22.63 -5.39 4.02
CA HIS A 71 -23.42 -6.14 4.99
C HIS A 71 -22.78 -6.11 6.38
N VAL A 72 -21.48 -6.38 6.54
CA VAL A 72 -20.81 -6.32 7.85
C VAL A 72 -20.93 -4.91 8.44
N ARG A 73 -20.72 -3.85 7.66
CA ARG A 73 -20.89 -2.47 8.13
C ARG A 73 -22.32 -2.16 8.63
N GLN A 74 -23.35 -2.73 8.00
CA GLN A 74 -24.76 -2.41 8.30
C GLN A 74 -25.36 -3.35 9.35
N SER A 75 -25.02 -4.63 9.32
CA SER A 75 -25.59 -5.69 10.15
C SER A 75 -24.71 -6.06 11.34
N HIS A 76 -23.42 -5.74 11.30
CA HIS A 76 -22.41 -6.03 12.32
C HIS A 76 -21.53 -4.79 12.62
N PRO A 77 -22.16 -3.65 12.98
CA PRO A 77 -21.44 -2.38 13.10
C PRO A 77 -20.41 -2.36 14.22
N VAL A 78 -20.61 -3.14 15.30
CA VAL A 78 -19.68 -3.21 16.43
C VAL A 78 -18.39 -3.90 15.99
N GLU A 79 -18.52 -5.04 15.34
CA GLU A 79 -17.40 -5.83 14.83
C GLU A 79 -16.69 -5.10 13.70
N TYR A 80 -17.43 -4.43 12.82
CA TYR A 80 -16.88 -3.57 11.78
C TYR A 80 -16.05 -2.43 12.37
N ASN A 81 -16.56 -1.75 13.40
CA ASN A 81 -15.84 -0.64 14.04
C ASN A 81 -14.62 -1.12 14.79
N ARG A 82 -14.72 -2.25 15.52
CA ARG A 82 -13.58 -2.87 16.18
C ARG A 82 -12.48 -3.27 15.19
N GLU A 83 -12.85 -3.86 14.06
CA GLU A 83 -11.89 -4.17 12.98
C GLU A 83 -11.18 -2.91 12.47
N LEU A 84 -11.89 -1.77 12.38
CA LEU A 84 -11.29 -0.49 12.01
C LEU A 84 -10.35 0.07 13.08
N GLU A 85 -10.70 -0.07 14.36
CA GLU A 85 -9.87 0.33 15.51
C GLU A 85 -8.58 -0.49 15.56
N ASP A 86 -8.71 -1.83 15.50
CA ASP A 86 -7.57 -2.76 15.43
C ASP A 86 -6.67 -2.45 14.21
N GLN A 87 -7.25 -2.04 13.09
CA GLN A 87 -6.51 -1.61 11.90
C GLN A 87 -5.91 -0.21 12.00
N ALA A 88 -6.47 0.69 12.82
CA ALA A 88 -5.96 2.05 13.05
C ALA A 88 -4.77 2.06 14.01
N GLU A 89 -4.69 1.06 14.89
CA GLU A 89 -3.54 0.80 15.75
C GLU A 89 -2.37 0.16 15.01
N ASN A 90 -2.56 -0.29 13.76
CA ASN A 90 -1.50 -0.82 12.93
C ASN A 90 -0.56 0.31 12.42
N PRO A 91 0.71 0.38 12.88
CA PRO A 91 1.63 1.48 12.59
C PRO A 91 2.02 1.61 11.11
N ILE A 92 1.70 0.60 10.29
CA ILE A 92 2.19 0.46 8.91
C ILE A 92 1.33 1.25 7.91
N ARG A 93 0.11 1.69 8.27
CA ARG A 93 -0.90 2.12 7.27
C ARG A 93 -1.07 3.62 7.04
N ASP A 94 -0.54 4.48 7.90
CA ASP A 94 -0.54 5.92 7.64
C ASP A 94 0.90 6.48 7.47
N PRO A 95 1.39 6.56 6.21
CA PRO A 95 2.66 7.22 5.89
C PRO A 95 2.73 8.70 6.34
N SER A 96 1.58 9.31 6.67
CA SER A 96 1.46 10.69 7.18
C SER A 96 1.52 10.78 8.71
N ARG A 97 1.31 9.68 9.44
CA ARG A 97 1.42 9.64 10.90
C ARG A 97 2.86 9.31 11.25
N TRP A 98 3.62 10.34 11.65
CA TRP A 98 4.99 10.20 12.12
C TRP A 98 4.98 10.14 13.64
N ASP A 99 5.65 9.15 14.20
CA ASP A 99 5.86 9.08 15.64
C ASP A 99 6.91 10.12 16.07
N GLU A 100 6.81 10.64 17.30
CA GLU A 100 7.75 11.64 17.83
C GLU A 100 9.18 11.10 17.82
N LYS A 101 9.39 9.85 18.27
CA LYS A 101 10.71 9.22 18.28
C LYS A 101 11.23 9.03 16.86
N GLU A 102 10.36 8.60 15.94
CA GLU A 102 10.73 8.42 14.53
C GLU A 102 11.15 9.74 13.87
N LEU A 103 10.50 10.86 14.24
CA LEU A 103 10.88 12.19 13.77
C LEU A 103 12.26 12.62 14.28
N LEU A 104 12.54 12.38 15.56
CA LEU A 104 13.83 12.70 16.16
C LEU A 104 14.95 11.85 15.55
N ASP A 105 14.72 10.55 15.39
CA ASP A 105 15.68 9.64 14.74
C ASP A 105 15.97 10.08 13.30
N MET A 106 14.94 10.50 12.55
CA MET A 106 15.08 11.00 11.18
C MET A 106 15.82 12.34 11.13
N ALA A 107 15.51 13.26 12.04
CA ALA A 107 16.17 14.57 12.12
C ALA A 107 17.66 14.42 12.45
N LYS A 108 17.98 13.55 13.40
CA LYS A 108 19.36 13.21 13.77
C LYS A 108 20.12 12.61 12.59
N ALA A 109 19.54 11.63 11.90
CA ALA A 109 20.15 11.01 10.73
C ALA A 109 20.38 12.01 9.58
N GLU A 110 19.54 13.04 9.47
CA GLU A 110 19.74 14.13 8.53
C GLU A 110 20.84 15.10 8.94
N SER A 111 20.90 15.49 10.22
CA SER A 111 21.96 16.35 10.78
C SER A 111 23.36 15.72 10.63
N GLU A 112 23.46 14.40 10.83
CA GLU A 112 24.73 13.65 10.69
C GLU A 112 25.13 13.38 9.23
N PHE A 113 24.23 13.56 8.26
CA PHE A 113 24.46 13.15 6.87
C PHE A 113 25.10 14.27 6.02
N THR A 114 26.31 14.01 5.51
CA THR A 114 27.10 14.97 4.71
C THR A 114 27.08 14.71 3.20
N GLY A 115 26.31 13.72 2.73
CA GLY A 115 26.30 13.29 1.33
C GLY A 115 25.30 14.02 0.42
N ARG A 116 25.33 13.68 -0.89
CA ARG A 116 24.45 14.30 -1.91
C ARG A 116 23.04 13.67 -1.99
N PHE A 117 22.89 12.43 -1.54
CA PHE A 117 21.66 11.63 -1.74
C PHE A 117 20.95 11.28 -0.43
N ILE A 118 20.60 12.29 0.35
CA ILE A 118 20.00 12.11 1.68
C ILE A 118 18.71 11.29 1.67
N ASN A 119 17.82 11.49 0.70
CA ASN A 119 16.57 10.71 0.62
C ASN A 119 16.82 9.21 0.37
N ILE A 120 17.94 8.85 -0.25
CA ILE A 120 18.35 7.45 -0.43
C ILE A 120 18.91 6.91 0.88
N HIS A 121 19.71 7.71 1.59
CA HIS A 121 20.24 7.32 2.90
C HIS A 121 19.12 7.10 3.92
N LEU A 122 18.19 8.06 4.05
CA LEU A 122 17.05 7.94 4.95
C LEU A 122 16.15 6.75 4.58
N ALA A 123 15.92 6.47 3.30
CA ALA A 123 15.15 5.30 2.89
C ALA A 123 15.78 3.95 3.28
N LYS A 124 17.10 3.91 3.54
CA LYS A 124 17.76 2.71 4.09
C LYS A 124 17.53 2.57 5.60
N LEU A 125 17.43 3.68 6.32
CA LEU A 125 17.22 3.69 7.78
C LEU A 125 15.74 3.51 8.15
N PHE A 126 14.82 3.98 7.29
CA PHE A 126 13.37 3.92 7.51
C PHE A 126 12.69 3.05 6.44
N PRO A 127 12.86 1.71 6.45
CA PRO A 127 12.34 0.82 5.41
C PRO A 127 10.80 0.79 5.34
N ASN A 128 10.13 1.15 6.44
CA ASN A 128 8.66 1.26 6.49
C ASN A 128 8.15 2.59 5.90
N ARG A 129 9.03 3.49 5.47
CA ARG A 129 8.68 4.78 4.86
C ARG A 129 9.10 4.81 3.40
N THR A 130 8.21 5.31 2.54
CA THR A 130 8.56 5.53 1.14
C THR A 130 9.48 6.75 0.99
N LYS A 131 10.26 6.79 -0.09
CA LYS A 131 11.12 7.94 -0.42
C LYS A 131 10.34 9.24 -0.51
N GLU A 132 9.11 9.19 -1.00
CA GLU A 132 8.20 10.33 -1.14
C GLU A 132 7.69 10.80 0.22
N ALA A 133 7.43 9.88 1.16
CA ALA A 133 7.04 10.24 2.52
C ALA A 133 8.19 10.96 3.24
N LEU A 134 9.40 10.42 3.17
CA LEU A 134 10.62 11.03 3.73
C LEU A 134 10.86 12.42 3.12
N LYS A 135 10.82 12.53 1.79
CA LYS A 135 10.96 13.82 1.10
C LYS A 135 9.90 14.81 1.56
N SER A 136 8.64 14.40 1.65
CA SER A 136 7.52 15.25 2.07
C SER A 136 7.71 15.75 3.50
N ARG A 137 8.21 14.90 4.42
CA ARG A 137 8.42 15.26 5.82
C ARG A 137 9.53 16.29 6.00
N ARG A 138 10.63 16.15 5.28
CA ARG A 138 11.76 17.11 5.29
C ARG A 138 11.38 18.52 4.82
N LEU A 139 10.31 18.65 4.05
CA LEU A 139 9.81 19.94 3.59
C LEU A 139 9.01 20.68 4.67
N LYS A 140 8.59 20.00 5.73
CA LYS A 140 7.76 20.60 6.77
C LYS A 140 8.61 21.46 7.73
N PRO A 141 8.11 22.64 8.15
CA PRO A 141 8.89 23.58 8.95
C PRO A 141 9.20 23.08 10.35
N ASP A 142 8.26 22.33 10.96
CA ASP A 142 8.42 21.67 12.24
C ASP A 142 9.56 20.64 12.21
N PHE A 143 9.70 19.88 11.12
CA PHE A 143 10.81 18.95 10.96
C PHE A 143 12.16 19.65 10.80
N ARG A 144 12.23 20.73 10.03
CA ARG A 144 13.48 21.49 9.84
C ARG A 144 13.98 22.08 11.15
N ALA A 145 13.07 22.61 11.97
CA ALA A 145 13.41 23.08 13.31
C ALA A 145 14.05 21.99 14.19
N LEU A 146 13.62 20.73 14.05
CA LEU A 146 14.23 19.59 14.76
C LEU A 146 15.64 19.24 14.26
N VAL A 147 15.89 19.40 12.96
CA VAL A 147 17.23 19.19 12.36
C VAL A 147 18.18 20.31 12.81
N ASP A 148 17.71 21.55 12.83
CA ASP A 148 18.50 22.71 13.25
C ASP A 148 18.77 22.72 14.77
N SER A 149 17.98 22.01 15.57
CA SER A 149 18.13 21.95 17.04
C SER A 149 18.97 20.76 17.55
N GLY A 150 19.45 19.87 16.67
CA GLY A 150 20.17 18.64 17.05
C GLY A 150 21.52 18.50 16.34
#